data_AF-A0A535JR52-F1
#
_entry.id   AF-A0A535JR52-F1
#
_cell.length_a   1.000
_cell.length_b   1.000
_cell.length_c   1.000
_cell.angle_alpha   90.00
_cell.angle_beta   90.00
_cell.angle_gamma   90.00
#
_symmetry.space_group_name_H-M   'P 1'
#
loop_
_entity.id
_entity.type
_entity.pdbx_description
1 polymer ?
#
loop_
_entity_poly.entity_id
_entity_poly.type
_entity_poly.pdbx_seq_one_letter_code
_entity_poly.pdbx_strand_id
1 'polypeptide(L)'
;MLITIQTTHRPATDLGYLLHKNPTRVQRFELSAGSAWVFYPQAQDDVCTAALLVDLDPIALVRGRVGAREGGLLDQYVNDRPYAANSFLAAAIAQVYGSALNGRSDERAELAETPIPLVAKIPALPSRGGPGLIERLFVPLGYQVEASRQPVDPGRPEWGDSAYYNLTLSGTVRLQDLLRHL
;
A
#
# COMPACT_ATOMS: atom_id res chain seq x y z
N MET A 1 -6.27 6.05 -1.62
CA MET A 1 -4.91 5.58 -1.23
C MET A 1 -4.40 4.56 -2.22
N LEU A 2 -3.08 4.44 -2.42
CA LEU A 2 -2.47 3.51 -3.36
C LEU A 2 -1.29 2.76 -2.70
N ILE A 3 -1.12 1.49 -3.03
CA ILE A 3 0.16 0.79 -2.91
C ILE A 3 0.44 0.04 -4.23
N THR A 4 1.69 0.03 -4.65
CA THR A 4 2.15 -0.83 -5.75
C THR A 4 3.21 -1.79 -5.27
N ILE A 5 3.16 -3.04 -5.72
CA ILE A 5 4.18 -4.06 -5.48
C ILE A 5 4.71 -4.50 -6.84
N GLN A 6 6.01 -4.36 -7.04
CA GLN A 6 6.70 -4.71 -8.27
C GLN A 6 7.72 -5.80 -8.01
N THR A 7 7.92 -6.68 -9.00
CA THR A 7 9.02 -7.63 -9.02
C THR A 7 9.68 -7.69 -10.40
N THR A 8 10.96 -8.08 -10.41
CA THR A 8 11.73 -8.45 -11.59
C THR A 8 12.21 -9.91 -11.52
N HIS A 9 11.60 -10.72 -10.65
CA HIS A 9 11.70 -12.19 -10.73
C HIS A 9 11.29 -12.66 -12.13
N ARG A 10 11.75 -13.81 -12.61
CA ARG A 10 11.41 -14.31 -13.94
C ARG A 10 10.75 -15.70 -13.86
N PRO A 11 9.52 -15.86 -14.39
CA PRO A 11 8.71 -14.83 -15.03
C PRO A 11 8.09 -13.86 -14.00
N ALA A 12 8.14 -12.55 -14.25
CA ALA A 12 7.66 -11.57 -13.26
C ALA A 12 6.13 -11.64 -13.08
N THR A 13 5.43 -12.12 -14.11
CA THR A 13 3.99 -12.40 -14.08
C THR A 13 3.60 -13.43 -13.01
N ASP A 14 4.55 -14.19 -12.45
CA ASP A 14 4.29 -15.06 -11.30
C ASP A 14 3.83 -14.30 -10.05
N LEU A 15 4.06 -12.98 -10.00
CA LEU A 15 3.46 -12.10 -8.99
C LEU A 15 1.92 -12.24 -8.94
N GLY A 16 1.27 -12.53 -10.08
CA GLY A 16 -0.16 -12.79 -10.16
C GLY A 16 -0.61 -14.02 -9.38
N TYR A 17 0.15 -15.11 -9.46
CA TYR A 17 -0.08 -16.34 -8.71
C TYR A 17 0.22 -16.16 -7.22
N LEU A 18 1.27 -15.41 -6.89
CA LEU A 18 1.64 -15.14 -5.51
C LEU A 18 0.58 -14.27 -4.79
N LEU A 19 0.02 -13.27 -5.48
CA LEU A 19 -1.04 -12.40 -4.93
C LEU A 19 -2.46 -12.98 -5.07
N HIS A 20 -2.63 -14.10 -5.77
CA HIS A 20 -3.93 -14.65 -6.16
C HIS A 20 -4.80 -13.64 -6.92
N LYS A 21 -4.19 -12.92 -7.86
CA LYS A 21 -4.86 -11.89 -8.67
C LYS A 21 -4.37 -11.99 -10.10
N ASN A 22 -5.28 -12.33 -11.02
CA ASN A 22 -4.95 -12.47 -12.44
C ASN A 22 -4.60 -11.11 -13.06
N PRO A 23 -3.40 -10.95 -13.66
CA PRO A 23 -2.98 -9.69 -14.28
C PRO A 23 -3.87 -9.14 -15.39
N THR A 24 -4.65 -9.98 -16.06
CA THR A 24 -5.54 -9.56 -17.15
C THR A 24 -6.92 -9.09 -16.67
N ARG A 25 -7.16 -9.09 -15.35
CA ARG A 25 -8.46 -8.75 -14.76
C ARG A 25 -8.33 -7.67 -13.70
N VAL A 26 -9.03 -6.56 -13.93
CA VAL A 26 -9.32 -5.58 -12.87
C VAL A 26 -10.36 -6.17 -11.93
N GLN A 27 -10.11 -6.11 -10.63
CA GLN A 27 -11.00 -6.65 -9.60
C GLN A 27 -11.38 -5.54 -8.61
N ARG A 28 -12.63 -5.53 -8.17
CA ARG A 28 -13.17 -4.63 -7.14
C ARG A 28 -13.61 -5.44 -5.93
N PHE A 29 -13.31 -4.94 -4.74
CA PHE A 29 -13.70 -5.49 -3.45
C PHE A 29 -14.42 -4.40 -2.65
N GLU A 30 -15.56 -4.74 -2.06
CA GLU A 30 -16.26 -3.81 -1.18
C GLU A 30 -15.59 -3.78 0.20
N LEU A 31 -15.40 -2.57 0.74
CA LEU A 31 -14.90 -2.30 2.08
C LEU A 31 -16.00 -1.68 2.93
N SER A 32 -15.81 -1.61 4.25
CA SER A 32 -16.79 -1.00 5.16
C SER A 32 -17.05 0.49 4.90
N ALA A 33 -16.11 1.20 4.26
CA ALA A 33 -16.17 2.63 4.01
C ALA A 33 -15.76 3.01 2.58
N GLY A 34 -15.97 2.12 1.60
CA GLY A 34 -15.62 2.36 0.20
C GLY A 34 -15.29 1.07 -0.52
N SER A 35 -14.31 1.09 -1.42
CA SER A 35 -13.91 -0.08 -2.19
C SER A 35 -12.40 -0.15 -2.37
N ALA A 36 -11.91 -1.35 -2.65
CA ALA A 36 -10.54 -1.59 -3.06
C ALA A 36 -10.51 -2.14 -4.50
N TRP A 37 -9.55 -1.69 -5.28
CA TRP A 37 -9.35 -2.12 -6.66
C TRP A 37 -7.98 -2.75 -6.80
N VAL A 38 -7.91 -3.91 -7.44
CA VAL A 38 -6.65 -4.53 -7.85
C VAL A 38 -6.55 -4.53 -9.36
N PHE A 39 -5.42 -4.07 -9.87
CA PHE A 39 -5.09 -4.11 -11.28
C PHE A 39 -3.56 -4.14 -11.47
N TYR A 40 -3.13 -4.45 -12.69
CA TYR A 40 -1.71 -4.57 -13.02
C TYR A 40 -1.36 -3.54 -14.08
N PRO A 41 -0.81 -2.36 -13.70
CA PRO A 41 -0.35 -1.39 -14.69
C PRO A 41 0.78 -1.93 -15.58
N GLN A 42 1.48 -2.98 -15.13
CA GLN A 42 2.55 -3.62 -15.88
C GLN A 42 2.57 -5.12 -15.60
N ALA A 43 2.63 -5.95 -16.65
CA ALA A 43 2.65 -7.42 -16.53
C ALA A 43 3.37 -8.03 -17.74
N GLN A 44 4.70 -8.02 -17.70
CA GLN A 44 5.57 -8.67 -18.67
C GLN A 44 6.47 -9.69 -17.97
N ASP A 45 7.17 -10.52 -18.73
CA ASP A 45 8.03 -11.59 -18.18
C ASP A 45 9.23 -11.05 -17.39
N ASP A 46 9.69 -9.85 -17.70
CA ASP A 46 10.84 -9.19 -17.08
C ASP A 46 10.48 -8.28 -15.91
N VAL A 47 9.26 -7.74 -15.90
CA VAL A 47 8.74 -6.88 -14.84
C VAL A 47 7.22 -6.96 -14.73
N CYS A 48 6.75 -7.06 -13.50
CA CYS A 48 5.32 -7.08 -13.19
C CYS A 48 5.06 -6.20 -11.96
N THR A 49 4.03 -5.38 -12.05
CA THR A 49 3.61 -4.44 -11.02
C THR A 49 2.13 -4.63 -10.75
N ALA A 50 1.78 -5.03 -9.53
CA ALA A 50 0.43 -5.02 -9.02
C ALA A 50 0.15 -3.68 -8.32
N ALA A 51 -1.07 -3.16 -8.46
CA ALA A 51 -1.56 -1.99 -7.76
C ALA A 51 -2.80 -2.34 -6.94
N LEU A 52 -2.84 -1.89 -5.69
CA LEU A 52 -4.02 -1.88 -4.83
C LEU A 52 -4.42 -0.43 -4.56
N LEU A 53 -5.53 0.00 -5.15
CA LEU A 53 -6.12 1.32 -4.98
C LEU A 53 -7.31 1.22 -4.02
N VAL A 54 -7.24 1.91 -2.89
CA VAL A 54 -8.36 2.04 -1.96
C VAL A 54 -9.06 3.36 -2.19
N ASP A 55 -10.34 3.28 -2.53
CA ASP A 55 -11.22 4.39 -2.83
C ASP A 55 -12.29 4.48 -1.72
N LEU A 56 -12.10 5.41 -0.79
CA LEU A 56 -13.00 5.56 0.36
C LEU A 56 -14.09 6.59 0.07
N ASP A 57 -15.30 6.31 0.54
CA ASP A 57 -16.40 7.28 0.52
C ASP A 57 -16.27 8.23 1.73
N PRO A 58 -15.91 9.51 1.51
CA PRO A 58 -15.74 10.48 2.60
C PRO A 58 -17.05 10.74 3.35
N ILE A 59 -18.21 10.61 2.71
CA ILE A 59 -19.52 10.83 3.33
C ILE A 59 -19.87 9.64 4.23
N ALA A 60 -19.65 8.41 3.76
CA ALA A 60 -19.88 7.21 4.55
C ALA A 60 -18.96 7.15 5.78
N LEU A 61 -17.70 7.61 5.65
CA LEU A 61 -16.73 7.67 6.75
C LEU A 61 -17.19 8.53 7.94
N VAL A 62 -18.00 9.57 7.69
CA VAL A 62 -18.56 10.45 8.73
C VAL A 62 -19.80 9.83 9.36
N ARG A 63 -20.71 9.27 8.53
CA ARG A 63 -22.01 8.75 8.98
C ARG A 63 -21.90 7.49 9.86
N GLY A 64 -20.84 6.71 9.71
CA GLY A 64 -20.63 5.47 10.48
C GLY A 64 -20.17 5.67 11.93
N ARG A 65 -19.89 6.91 12.37
CA ARG A 65 -19.41 7.21 13.73
C ARG A 65 -20.46 7.96 14.55
N VAL A 66 -21.32 7.21 15.24
CA VAL A 66 -22.02 7.73 16.43
C VAL A 66 -20.99 7.84 17.54
N GLY A 67 -20.35 9.00 17.71
CA GLY A 67 -19.58 9.33 18.93
C GLY A 67 -18.10 9.73 18.82
N ALA A 68 -17.53 9.98 17.63
CA ALA A 68 -16.17 10.51 17.55
C ALA A 68 -16.14 12.02 17.82
N ARG A 69 -16.04 12.37 19.11
CA ARG A 69 -15.78 13.72 19.62
C ARG A 69 -14.27 14.00 19.57
N GLU A 70 -13.80 14.58 18.47
CA GLU A 70 -12.59 15.43 18.40
C GLU A 70 -12.45 15.96 16.97
N GLY A 71 -12.46 17.30 16.82
CA GLY A 71 -12.50 18.01 15.52
C GLY A 71 -13.82 18.74 15.29
N GLY A 72 -13.76 19.94 14.70
CA GLY A 72 -14.97 20.70 14.34
C GLY A 72 -15.79 19.96 13.28
N LEU A 73 -17.06 20.34 13.10
CA LEU A 73 -17.95 19.71 12.10
C LEU A 73 -17.33 19.68 10.69
N LEU A 74 -16.50 20.66 10.33
CA LEU A 74 -15.85 20.75 9.01
C LEU A 74 -14.70 19.74 8.82
N ASP A 75 -13.88 19.49 9.86
CA ASP A 75 -12.74 18.56 9.80
C ASP A 75 -13.20 17.12 9.55
N GLN A 76 -14.47 16.82 9.87
CA GLN A 76 -15.06 15.51 9.61
C GLN A 76 -15.34 15.29 8.12
N TYR A 77 -15.73 16.34 7.39
CA TYR A 77 -16.07 16.25 5.97
C TYR A 77 -14.87 16.51 5.04
N VAL A 78 -13.92 17.35 5.46
CA VAL A 78 -12.73 17.69 4.68
C VAL A 78 -11.49 17.28 5.47
N ASN A 79 -10.93 16.13 5.14
CA ASN A 79 -9.70 15.61 5.73
C ASN A 79 -8.95 14.70 4.75
N ASP A 80 -7.74 14.34 5.14
CA ASP A 80 -6.81 13.50 4.39
C ASP A 80 -7.15 12.00 4.40
N ARG A 81 -8.08 11.54 5.23
CA ARG A 81 -8.29 10.11 5.50
C ARG A 81 -8.59 9.26 4.25
N PRO A 82 -9.34 9.75 3.23
CA PRO A 82 -9.54 9.00 1.98
C PRO A 82 -8.26 8.83 1.14
N TYR A 83 -7.26 9.68 1.38
CA TYR A 83 -6.12 9.86 0.48
C TYR A 83 -4.81 9.35 1.07
N ALA A 84 -4.60 9.54 2.39
CA ALA A 84 -3.38 9.18 3.11
C ALA A 84 -3.30 7.68 3.41
N ALA A 85 -2.15 7.03 3.16
CA ALA A 85 -1.93 5.62 3.43
C ALA A 85 -2.00 5.30 4.94
N ASN A 86 -3.19 4.93 5.41
CA ASN A 86 -3.50 4.70 6.81
C ASN A 86 -4.01 3.27 7.06
N SER A 87 -4.58 3.01 8.23
CA SER A 87 -5.09 1.69 8.62
C SER A 87 -6.13 1.09 7.66
N PHE A 88 -6.84 1.90 6.87
CA PHE A 88 -7.72 1.38 5.82
C PHE A 88 -6.95 0.69 4.69
N LEU A 89 -5.73 1.15 4.37
CA LEU A 89 -4.85 0.47 3.42
C LEU A 89 -4.40 -0.88 3.97
N ALA A 90 -3.97 -0.94 5.23
CA ALA A 90 -3.62 -2.19 5.90
C ALA A 90 -4.80 -3.18 5.94
N ALA A 91 -6.01 -2.70 6.27
CA ALA A 91 -7.22 -3.52 6.24
C ALA A 91 -7.55 -4.02 4.82
N ALA A 92 -7.37 -3.19 3.79
CA ALA A 92 -7.54 -3.60 2.40
C ALA A 92 -6.51 -4.66 1.99
N ILE A 93 -5.24 -4.53 2.38
CA ILE A 93 -4.20 -5.56 2.16
C ILE A 93 -4.64 -6.88 2.79
N ALA A 94 -5.09 -6.85 4.05
CA ALA A 94 -5.56 -8.04 4.76
C ALA A 94 -6.74 -8.72 4.06
N GLN A 95 -7.72 -7.95 3.60
CA GLN A 95 -8.91 -8.46 2.92
C GLN A 95 -8.60 -8.99 1.50
N VAL A 96 -7.80 -8.25 0.73
CA VAL A 96 -7.58 -8.51 -0.69
C VAL A 96 -6.48 -9.55 -0.93
N TYR A 97 -5.41 -9.52 -0.13
CA TYR A 97 -4.23 -10.38 -0.24
C TYR A 97 -4.14 -11.44 0.87
N GLY A 98 -5.27 -11.81 1.47
CA GLY A 98 -5.33 -12.76 2.59
C GLY A 98 -4.62 -14.10 2.33
N SER A 99 -4.74 -14.69 1.14
CA SER A 99 -4.00 -15.93 0.78
C SER A 99 -2.48 -15.72 0.79
N ALA A 100 -2.01 -14.62 0.20
CA ALA A 100 -0.58 -14.28 0.14
C ALA A 100 0.00 -13.97 1.52
N LEU A 101 -0.75 -13.27 2.39
CA LEU A 101 -0.40 -13.04 3.80
C LEU A 101 -0.25 -14.34 4.61
N ASN A 102 -0.97 -15.37 4.21
CA ASN A 102 -0.87 -16.72 4.79
C ASN A 102 0.22 -17.57 4.12
N GLY A 103 1.01 -17.01 3.20
CA GLY A 103 2.12 -17.70 2.54
C GLY A 103 1.66 -18.74 1.52
N ARG A 104 0.40 -18.67 1.07
CA ARG A 104 -0.17 -19.67 0.17
C ARG A 104 -0.08 -19.20 -1.27
N SER A 105 0.38 -20.06 -2.17
CA SER A 105 0.15 -19.96 -3.61
C SER A 105 -0.02 -21.37 -4.17
N ASP A 106 -1.24 -21.70 -4.60
CA ASP A 106 -1.59 -23.08 -4.97
C ASP A 106 -0.81 -23.54 -6.22
N GLU A 107 -0.54 -22.62 -7.14
CA GLU A 107 0.17 -22.90 -8.41
C GLU A 107 1.67 -22.60 -8.34
N ARG A 108 2.15 -21.95 -7.27
CA ARG A 108 3.54 -21.50 -7.09
C ARG A 108 4.02 -21.65 -5.64
N ALA A 109 3.78 -22.82 -5.04
CA ALA A 109 4.08 -23.07 -3.63
C ALA A 109 5.56 -22.87 -3.27
N GLU A 110 6.49 -23.37 -4.09
CA GLU A 110 7.94 -23.19 -3.87
C GLU A 110 8.34 -21.70 -3.95
N LEU A 111 7.76 -20.95 -4.90
CA LEU A 111 8.04 -19.53 -5.05
C LEU A 111 7.49 -18.71 -3.88
N ALA A 112 6.36 -19.10 -3.29
CA ALA A 112 5.79 -18.41 -2.13
C ALA A 112 6.72 -18.45 -0.91
N GLU A 113 7.54 -19.51 -0.78
CA GLU A 113 8.56 -19.65 0.26
C GLU A 113 9.92 -19.08 -0.14
N THR A 114 10.07 -18.61 -1.38
CA THR A 114 11.34 -18.13 -1.92
C THR A 114 11.44 -16.60 -1.83
N PRO A 115 12.51 -16.05 -1.23
CA PRO A 115 12.78 -14.62 -1.32
C PRO A 115 13.02 -14.17 -2.77
N ILE A 116 12.28 -13.15 -3.23
CA ILE A 116 12.39 -12.58 -4.59
C ILE A 116 12.61 -11.07 -4.52
N PRO A 117 13.20 -10.44 -5.55
CA PRO A 117 13.34 -8.99 -5.59
C PRO A 117 11.95 -8.33 -5.64
N LEU A 118 11.63 -7.56 -4.62
CA LEU A 118 10.38 -6.84 -4.47
C LEU A 118 10.62 -5.36 -4.22
N VAL A 119 9.76 -4.53 -4.81
CA VAL A 119 9.70 -3.09 -4.58
C VAL A 119 8.26 -2.71 -4.24
N ALA A 120 8.02 -2.24 -3.03
CA ALA A 120 6.74 -1.67 -2.62
C ALA A 120 6.81 -0.14 -2.63
N LYS A 121 5.82 0.53 -3.22
CA LYS A 121 5.70 2.00 -3.20
C LYS A 121 4.38 2.42 -2.56
N ILE A 122 4.47 3.31 -1.59
CA ILE A 122 3.35 3.82 -0.79
C ILE A 122 3.40 5.35 -0.81
N PRO A 123 2.65 6.01 -1.72
CA PRO A 123 2.49 7.45 -1.70
C PRO A 123 1.65 7.90 -0.49
N ALA A 124 1.84 9.17 -0.11
CA ALA A 124 1.06 9.85 0.92
C ALA A 124 1.02 9.09 2.28
N LEU A 125 2.15 8.54 2.72
CA LEU A 125 2.29 7.91 4.04
C LEU A 125 2.49 8.99 5.12
N PRO A 126 1.54 9.18 6.06
CA PRO A 126 1.74 10.11 7.17
C PRO A 126 2.77 9.55 8.15
N SER A 127 3.81 10.33 8.46
CA SER A 127 4.77 9.97 9.54
C SER A 127 5.08 11.18 10.41
N ARG A 128 4.53 11.19 11.63
CA ARG A 128 4.86 12.21 12.65
C ARG A 128 6.28 12.08 13.18
N GLY A 129 6.85 10.87 13.12
CA GLY A 129 8.23 10.59 13.55
C GLY A 129 9.30 10.88 12.49
N GLY A 130 8.90 11.48 11.36
CA GLY A 130 9.79 11.79 10.25
C GLY A 130 10.32 10.54 9.51
N PRO A 131 11.32 10.70 8.63
CA PRO A 131 11.94 9.59 7.91
C PRO A 131 12.71 8.64 8.85
N GLY A 132 13.29 9.17 9.94
CA GLY A 132 14.03 8.35 10.89
C GLY A 132 13.20 7.29 11.62
N LEU A 133 11.88 7.49 11.79
CA LEU A 133 10.99 6.43 12.27
C LEU A 133 10.81 5.32 11.22
N ILE A 134 10.60 5.71 9.96
CA ILE A 134 10.39 4.77 8.85
C ILE A 134 11.64 3.88 8.70
N GLU A 135 12.83 4.48 8.71
CA GLU A 135 14.09 3.75 8.66
C GLU A 135 14.25 2.75 9.81
N ARG A 136 13.99 3.17 11.06
CA ARG A 136 14.07 2.29 12.24
C ARG A 136 13.10 1.12 12.18
N LEU A 137 11.97 1.25 11.47
CA LEU A 137 11.00 0.17 11.32
C LEU A 137 11.41 -0.82 10.22
N PHE A 138 11.85 -0.33 9.06
CA PHE A 138 12.01 -1.16 7.87
C PHE A 138 13.46 -1.59 7.58
N VAL A 139 14.47 -0.79 7.92
CA VAL A 139 15.88 -1.17 7.69
C VAL A 139 16.26 -2.46 8.44
N PRO A 140 15.88 -2.65 9.72
CA PRO A 140 16.19 -3.89 10.44
C PRO A 140 15.51 -5.15 9.84
N LEU A 141 14.47 -4.97 9.03
CA LEU A 141 13.77 -6.05 8.34
C LEU A 141 14.43 -6.44 7.00
N GLY A 142 15.55 -5.80 6.64
CA GLY A 142 16.32 -6.09 5.42
C GLY A 142 15.93 -5.26 4.20
N TYR A 143 15.15 -4.19 4.37
CA TYR A 143 14.79 -3.30 3.26
C TYR A 143 15.79 -2.16 3.08
N GLN A 144 16.07 -1.84 1.82
CA GLN A 144 16.47 -0.49 1.44
C GLN A 144 15.24 0.41 1.49
N VAL A 145 15.38 1.54 2.19
CA VAL A 145 14.29 2.48 2.45
C VAL A 145 14.59 3.80 1.75
N GLU A 146 13.65 4.27 0.94
CA GLU A 146 13.65 5.63 0.39
C GLU A 146 12.36 6.32 0.83
N ALA A 147 12.48 7.43 1.58
CA ALA A 147 11.33 8.19 2.07
C ALA A 147 11.50 9.67 1.72
N SER A 148 10.80 10.13 0.67
CA SER A 148 10.84 11.54 0.25
C SER A 148 9.66 12.30 0.81
N ARG A 149 9.92 13.28 1.67
CA ARG A 149 8.89 14.18 2.21
C ARG A 149 8.29 15.03 1.09
N GLN A 150 6.98 15.24 1.12
CA GLN A 150 6.28 16.03 0.11
C GLN A 150 6.03 17.46 0.62
N PRO A 151 6.15 18.50 -0.23
CA PRO A 151 5.71 19.85 0.12
C PRO A 151 4.19 19.87 0.38
N VAL A 152 3.70 20.83 1.16
CA VAL A 152 2.24 21.05 1.30
C VAL A 152 1.62 21.38 -0.05
N ASP A 153 2.27 22.26 -0.81
CA ASP A 153 1.88 22.65 -2.16
C ASP A 153 3.16 23.01 -2.95
N PRO A 154 3.48 22.30 -4.05
CA PRO A 154 4.63 22.64 -4.89
C PRO A 154 4.61 24.07 -5.46
N GLY A 155 3.43 24.66 -5.64
CA GLY A 155 3.24 26.04 -6.09
C GLY A 155 3.35 27.09 -4.99
N ARG A 156 3.45 26.68 -3.72
CA ARG A 156 3.61 27.57 -2.55
C ARG A 156 4.70 27.07 -1.60
N PRO A 157 5.98 27.20 -1.98
CA PRO A 157 7.10 26.72 -1.16
C PRO A 157 7.15 27.31 0.25
N GLU A 158 6.60 28.52 0.44
CA GLU A 158 6.51 29.20 1.73
C GLU A 158 5.62 28.49 2.75
N TRP A 159 4.77 27.57 2.32
CA TRP A 159 3.97 26.71 3.19
C TRP A 159 4.76 25.55 3.79
N GLY A 160 5.97 25.31 3.27
CA GLY A 160 6.88 24.28 3.74
C GLY A 160 6.41 22.86 3.43
N ASP A 161 6.90 21.92 4.22
CA ASP A 161 6.70 20.50 4.02
C ASP A 161 5.43 19.96 4.71
N SER A 162 4.76 19.02 4.05
CA SER A 162 3.64 18.28 4.61
C SER A 162 4.08 17.22 5.62
N ALA A 163 3.12 16.56 6.28
CA ALA A 163 3.38 15.40 7.13
C ALA A 163 3.56 14.07 6.35
N TYR A 164 3.54 14.13 5.01
CA TYR A 164 3.45 12.97 4.12
C TYR A 164 4.76 12.64 3.44
N TYR A 165 4.99 11.36 3.26
CA TYR A 165 6.14 10.79 2.57
C TYR A 165 5.67 9.92 1.41
N ASN A 166 6.43 9.95 0.32
CA ASN A 166 6.42 8.85 -0.63
C ASN A 166 7.47 7.85 -0.18
N LEU A 167 7.02 6.65 0.21
CA LEU A 167 7.88 5.56 0.67
C LEU A 167 8.11 4.56 -0.46
N THR A 168 9.36 4.19 -0.67
CA THR A 168 9.76 3.01 -1.46
C THR A 168 10.54 2.05 -0.55
N LEU A 169 10.09 0.80 -0.50
CA LEU A 169 10.78 -0.30 0.17
C LEU A 169 11.28 -1.26 -0.91
N SER A 170 12.59 -1.52 -0.95
CA SER A 170 13.20 -2.47 -1.88
C SER A 170 13.94 -3.55 -1.13
N GLY A 171 13.78 -4.81 -1.52
CA GLY A 171 14.51 -5.92 -0.89
C GLY A 171 14.28 -7.26 -1.57
N THR A 172 15.12 -8.24 -1.24
CA THR A 172 14.92 -9.64 -1.62
C THR A 172 14.30 -10.38 -0.46
N VAL A 173 12.97 -10.50 -0.45
CA VAL A 173 12.18 -11.05 0.66
C VAL A 173 11.06 -11.93 0.12
N ARG A 174 10.45 -12.77 0.96
CA ARG A 174 9.23 -13.49 0.57
C ARG A 174 8.08 -12.47 0.46
N LEU A 175 7.17 -12.69 -0.49
CA LEU A 175 6.01 -11.81 -0.65
C LEU A 175 5.16 -11.74 0.64
N GLN A 176 5.03 -12.87 1.33
CA GLN A 176 4.35 -12.93 2.63
C GLN A 176 4.94 -11.95 3.64
N ASP A 177 6.27 -11.93 3.76
CA ASP A 177 6.97 -11.08 4.74
C ASP A 177 6.78 -9.61 4.37
N LEU A 178 6.88 -9.26 3.09
CA LEU A 178 6.54 -7.91 2.61
C LEU A 178 5.13 -7.50 3.04
N LEU A 179 4.13 -8.31 2.74
CA LEU A 179 2.74 -7.98 3.07
C LEU A 179 2.48 -7.90 4.58
N ARG A 180 3.21 -8.66 5.41
CA ARG A 180 3.10 -8.64 6.88
C ARG A 180 3.83 -7.47 7.52
N HIS A 181 4.91 -7.00 6.91
CA HIS A 181 5.69 -5.86 7.39
C HIS A 181 5.00 -4.53 7.09
N LEU A 182 4.20 -4.49 6.01
CA LEU A 182 3.36 -3.36 5.59
C LEU A 182 2.14 -3.18 6.52
#